data_AF-A0A176FHS0-F1
#
_entry.id   AF-A0A176FHS0-F1
#
_cell.length_a   1.000
_cell.length_b   1.000
_cell.length_c   1.000
_cell.angle_alpha   90.00
_cell.angle_beta   90.00
_cell.angle_gamma   90.00
#
_symmetry.space_group_name_H-M   'P 1'
#
loop_
_entity.id
_entity.type
_entity.pdbx_description
1 polymer ?
#
loop_
_entity_poly.entity_id
_entity_poly.type
_entity_poly.pdbx_seq_one_letter_code
_entity_poly.pdbx_strand_id
1 'polypeptide(L)'
;MEHSFMVFDLFLGALLQVKKRALHLQEVAVTNPRSDLRDIQRQCIEKLKQALAEIDGLIVETETIWRQDPSLALDLYRHLSDQVFIIERNGVFSLIHSPESDAFLTKLIQQICRDIGFPVLAPTVSQTSRTHYRFERQFNLMFVPPLESRFLLHLPDLYHELCHPLFSKEYKQLPSLQPFRTQFSNMVLDRTQALTQQMQMLDRREGPAEEMLRLNTWLASWAPDWLEEFYCDLFAVFTLGPAYAWANCYLCLKLRENPFATPSEVKVEHPPNAARMSIMLMGLRRLGFDDAADGCSALWANQVQTTGYSEDMAFGQCFPDTVLEDVVSNAFKAFEDIGLRRSEPGKHAGVALCLNQAWDSFWTDPEGFGEWETKAVTHLQKELAGAAS
;
A
#
# COMPACT_ATOMS: atom_id res chain seq x y z
N MET A 1 30.59 -7.33 38.09
CA MET A 1 31.10 -8.28 37.08
C MET A 1 30.08 -9.37 36.78
N GLU A 2 29.53 -10.09 37.77
CA GLU A 2 28.54 -11.18 37.54
C GLU A 2 27.29 -10.76 36.74
N HIS A 3 26.71 -9.57 37.00
CA HIS A 3 25.57 -9.08 36.23
C HIS A 3 25.88 -8.81 34.74
N SER A 4 27.12 -8.45 34.40
CA SER A 4 27.53 -8.19 33.02
C SER A 4 27.70 -9.48 32.21
N PHE A 5 28.09 -10.57 32.87
CA PHE A 5 28.16 -11.90 32.24
C PHE A 5 26.77 -12.46 31.95
N MET A 6 25.83 -12.29 32.89
CA MET A 6 24.45 -12.76 32.74
C MET A 6 23.72 -12.13 31.55
N VAL A 7 23.96 -10.83 31.28
CA VAL A 7 23.33 -10.13 30.14
C VAL A 7 23.97 -10.54 28.81
N PHE A 8 25.28 -10.76 28.77
CA PHE A 8 25.96 -11.29 27.58
C PHE A 8 25.49 -12.70 27.23
N ASP A 9 25.38 -13.59 28.22
CA ASP A 9 24.91 -14.97 28.00
C ASP A 9 23.47 -14.99 27.49
N LEU A 10 22.61 -14.10 28.01
CA LEU A 10 21.25 -13.91 27.49
C LEU A 10 21.26 -13.44 26.04
N PHE A 11 22.08 -12.44 25.71
CA PHE A 11 22.23 -11.94 24.34
C PHE A 11 22.67 -13.04 23.36
N LEU A 12 23.74 -13.76 23.71
CA LEU A 12 24.24 -14.85 22.88
C LEU A 12 23.20 -15.97 22.72
N GLY A 13 22.52 -16.34 23.82
CA GLY A 13 21.42 -17.31 23.78
C GLY A 13 20.27 -16.86 22.87
N ALA A 14 19.90 -15.58 22.91
CA ALA A 14 18.87 -15.02 22.04
C ALA A 14 19.28 -15.03 20.56
N LEU A 15 20.54 -14.71 20.26
CA LEU A 15 21.08 -14.76 18.90
C LEU A 15 21.09 -16.19 18.34
N LEU A 16 21.51 -17.17 19.14
CA LEU A 16 21.45 -18.59 18.78
C LEU A 16 20.01 -19.08 18.55
N GLN A 17 19.06 -18.57 19.33
CA GLN A 17 17.65 -18.91 19.16
C GLN A 17 17.07 -18.34 17.87
N VAL A 18 17.43 -17.10 17.49
CA VAL A 18 17.06 -16.53 16.19
C VAL A 18 17.65 -17.34 15.03
N LYS A 19 18.92 -17.75 15.13
CA LYS A 19 19.55 -18.66 14.15
C LYS A 19 18.76 -19.95 13.99
N LYS A 20 18.43 -20.62 15.10
CA LYS A 20 17.67 -21.87 15.09
C LYS A 20 16.29 -21.70 14.43
N ARG A 21 15.61 -20.59 14.74
CA ARG A 21 14.32 -20.25 14.12
C ARG A 21 14.46 -20.05 12.60
N ALA A 22 15.46 -19.30 12.15
CA ALA A 22 15.72 -19.06 10.73
C ALA A 22 16.02 -20.37 9.96
N LEU A 23 16.77 -21.30 10.55
CA LEU A 23 17.02 -22.64 9.97
C LEU A 23 15.71 -23.43 9.80
N HIS A 24 14.87 -23.48 10.83
CA HIS A 24 13.57 -24.17 10.74
C HIS A 24 12.66 -23.53 9.69
N LEU A 25 12.62 -22.19 9.61
CA LEU A 25 11.86 -21.49 8.59
C LEU A 25 12.35 -21.80 7.17
N GLN A 26 13.67 -21.96 6.99
CA GLN A 26 14.24 -22.34 5.70
C GLN A 26 13.83 -23.76 5.30
N GLU A 27 13.85 -24.70 6.25
CA GLU A 27 13.37 -26.06 6.03
C GLU A 27 11.88 -26.07 5.63
N VAL A 28 11.05 -25.29 6.33
CA VAL A 28 9.62 -25.16 6.01
C VAL A 28 9.44 -24.57 4.60
N ALA A 29 10.17 -23.52 4.25
CA ALA A 29 10.10 -22.91 2.92
C ALA A 29 10.49 -23.89 1.80
N VAL A 30 11.47 -24.78 2.03
CA VAL A 30 11.87 -25.80 1.06
C VAL A 30 10.83 -26.93 0.94
N THR A 31 10.26 -27.36 2.07
CA THR A 31 9.39 -28.54 2.14
C THR A 31 7.93 -28.28 1.79
N ASN A 32 7.52 -27.02 1.61
CA ASN A 32 6.16 -26.63 1.20
C ASN A 32 6.14 -26.00 -0.20
N PRO A 33 6.49 -26.76 -1.27
CA PRO A 33 6.50 -26.22 -2.62
C PRO A 33 5.08 -25.97 -3.12
N ARG A 34 4.86 -24.76 -3.65
CA ARG A 34 3.64 -24.37 -4.34
C ARG A 34 3.97 -23.75 -5.67
N SER A 35 3.42 -24.29 -6.76
CA SER A 35 3.75 -23.85 -8.12
C SER A 35 3.37 -22.40 -8.38
N ASP A 36 2.27 -21.95 -7.79
CA ASP A 36 1.74 -20.59 -7.86
C ASP A 36 2.47 -19.59 -6.97
N LEU A 37 3.20 -20.05 -5.94
CA LEU A 37 3.96 -19.22 -5.00
C LEU A 37 5.49 -19.39 -5.12
N ARG A 38 5.99 -19.93 -6.25
CA ARG A 38 7.42 -20.23 -6.44
C ARG A 38 8.33 -19.01 -6.23
N ASP A 39 7.90 -17.83 -6.67
CA ASP A 39 8.68 -16.60 -6.49
C ASP A 39 8.76 -16.18 -5.01
N ILE A 40 7.69 -16.36 -4.24
CA ILE A 40 7.69 -16.14 -2.78
C ILE A 40 8.62 -17.16 -2.12
N GLN A 41 8.52 -18.43 -2.51
CA GLN A 41 9.35 -19.51 -1.98
C GLN A 41 10.84 -19.21 -2.18
N ARG A 42 11.22 -18.84 -3.42
CA ARG A 42 12.60 -18.44 -3.75
C ARG A 42 13.05 -17.26 -2.89
N GLN A 43 12.23 -16.22 -2.77
CA GLN A 43 12.57 -15.03 -1.98
C GLN A 43 12.74 -15.35 -0.49
N CYS A 44 11.87 -16.20 0.08
CA CYS A 44 12.01 -16.65 1.47
C CYS A 44 13.34 -17.38 1.69
N ILE A 45 13.67 -18.33 0.80
CA ILE A 45 14.91 -19.10 0.90
C ILE A 45 16.13 -18.19 0.81
N GLU A 46 16.20 -17.29 -0.17
CA GLU A 46 17.36 -16.41 -0.36
C GLU A 46 17.50 -15.40 0.79
N LYS A 47 16.42 -14.80 1.27
CA LYS A 47 16.46 -13.88 2.42
C LYS A 47 16.84 -14.60 3.71
N LEU A 48 16.36 -15.82 3.94
CA LEU A 48 16.77 -16.63 5.11
C LEU A 48 18.25 -17.02 5.03
N LYS A 49 18.77 -17.35 3.85
CA LYS A 49 20.22 -17.59 3.66
C LYS A 49 21.03 -16.35 4.02
N GLN A 50 20.61 -15.18 3.55
CA GLN A 50 21.27 -13.92 3.86
C GLN A 50 21.24 -13.64 5.38
N ALA A 51 20.07 -13.71 6.00
CA ALA A 51 19.94 -13.49 7.45
C ALA A 51 20.78 -14.49 8.26
N LEU A 52 20.83 -15.76 7.86
CA LEU A 52 21.67 -16.77 8.50
C LEU A 52 23.17 -16.44 8.39
N ALA A 53 23.63 -15.97 7.23
CA ALA A 53 25.01 -15.57 7.04
C ALA A 53 25.38 -14.34 7.91
N GLU A 54 24.49 -13.36 8.02
CA GLU A 54 24.67 -12.18 8.88
C GLU A 54 24.66 -12.56 10.38
N ILE A 55 23.76 -13.46 10.79
CA ILE A 55 23.72 -14.00 12.15
C ILE A 55 25.02 -14.77 12.48
N ASP A 56 25.51 -15.59 11.55
CA ASP A 56 26.76 -16.33 11.74
C ASP A 56 27.96 -15.39 11.89
N GLY A 57 28.03 -14.33 11.08
CA GLY A 57 29.02 -13.27 11.24
C GLY A 57 28.94 -12.62 12.62
N LEU A 58 27.73 -12.23 13.05
CA LEU A 58 27.53 -11.63 14.37
C LEU A 58 27.93 -12.57 15.50
N ILE A 59 27.61 -13.86 15.44
CA ILE A 59 28.00 -14.86 16.46
C ILE A 59 29.53 -14.92 16.61
N VAL A 60 30.26 -14.93 15.49
CA VAL A 60 31.74 -14.98 15.50
C VAL A 60 32.33 -13.74 16.16
N GLU A 61 31.76 -12.56 15.90
CA GLU A 61 32.28 -11.29 16.40
C GLU A 61 31.65 -10.83 17.73
N THR A 62 30.67 -11.59 18.25
CA THR A 62 29.79 -11.19 19.37
C THR A 62 30.57 -10.76 20.61
N GLU A 63 31.59 -11.52 21.03
CA GLU A 63 32.35 -11.18 22.24
C GLU A 63 33.15 -9.87 22.06
N THR A 64 33.69 -9.63 20.87
CA THR A 64 34.45 -8.42 20.55
C THR A 64 33.54 -7.21 20.50
N ILE A 65 32.45 -7.28 19.74
CA ILE A 65 31.49 -6.17 19.60
C ILE A 65 30.87 -5.87 20.96
N TRP A 66 30.47 -6.88 21.73
CA TRP A 66 29.87 -6.68 23.05
C TRP A 66 30.79 -5.96 24.04
N ARG A 67 32.09 -6.29 24.04
CA ARG A 67 33.06 -5.63 24.92
C ARG A 67 33.33 -4.18 24.51
N GLN A 68 33.20 -3.86 23.23
CA GLN A 68 33.43 -2.52 22.70
C GLN A 68 32.20 -1.62 22.81
N ASP A 69 31.05 -2.11 22.35
CA ASP A 69 29.77 -1.42 22.31
C ASP A 69 28.59 -2.40 22.40
N PRO A 70 28.09 -2.69 23.62
CA PRO A 70 26.90 -3.51 23.81
C PRO A 70 25.63 -2.96 23.14
N SER A 71 25.52 -1.64 22.98
CA SER A 71 24.35 -1.03 22.34
C SER A 71 24.30 -1.39 20.87
N LEU A 72 25.43 -1.27 20.18
CA LEU A 72 25.55 -1.69 18.79
C LEU A 72 25.24 -3.18 18.62
N ALA A 73 25.76 -4.05 19.49
CA ALA A 73 25.47 -5.48 19.45
C ALA A 73 23.96 -5.77 19.55
N LEU A 74 23.27 -5.08 20.48
CA LEU A 74 21.82 -5.22 20.65
C LEU A 74 21.04 -4.71 19.43
N ASP A 75 21.47 -3.60 18.82
CA ASP A 75 20.81 -3.05 17.63
C ASP A 75 20.96 -3.96 16.41
N LEU A 76 22.14 -4.56 16.22
CA LEU A 76 22.37 -5.58 15.18
C LEU A 76 21.49 -6.83 15.41
N TYR A 77 21.40 -7.29 16.66
CA TYR A 77 20.51 -8.41 17.00
C TYR A 77 19.05 -8.09 16.73
N ARG A 78 18.55 -6.93 17.16
CA ARG A 78 17.16 -6.50 16.91
C ARG A 78 16.87 -6.46 15.42
N HIS A 79 17.79 -5.87 14.64
CA HIS A 79 17.67 -5.81 13.19
C HIS A 79 17.53 -7.21 12.55
N LEU A 80 18.41 -8.14 12.91
CA LEU A 80 18.37 -9.52 12.38
C LEU A 80 17.13 -10.28 12.85
N SER A 81 16.73 -10.11 14.11
CA SER A 81 15.50 -10.69 14.66
C SER A 81 14.26 -10.18 13.91
N ASP A 82 14.19 -8.88 13.64
CA ASP A 82 13.09 -8.27 12.89
C ASP A 82 13.07 -8.74 11.44
N GLN A 83 14.22 -8.88 10.78
CA GLN A 83 14.30 -9.48 9.45
C GLN A 83 13.73 -10.90 9.42
N VAL A 84 14.16 -11.78 10.34
CA VAL A 84 13.64 -13.16 10.43
C VAL A 84 12.13 -13.17 10.72
N PHE A 85 11.67 -12.30 11.62
CA PHE A 85 10.26 -12.15 11.95
C PHE A 85 9.41 -11.73 10.74
N ILE A 86 9.89 -10.78 9.93
CA ILE A 86 9.19 -10.34 8.70
C ILE A 86 9.11 -11.49 7.69
N ILE A 87 10.20 -12.24 7.50
CA ILE A 87 10.21 -13.38 6.57
C ILE A 87 9.24 -14.47 7.02
N GLU A 88 9.21 -14.76 8.31
CA GLU A 88 8.24 -15.70 8.88
C GLU A 88 6.81 -15.25 8.68
N ARG A 89 6.48 -14.04 9.14
CA ARG A 89 5.11 -13.53 9.23
C ARG A 89 4.49 -13.29 7.86
N ASN A 90 5.26 -12.84 6.89
CA ASN A 90 4.73 -12.47 5.58
C ASN A 90 5.01 -13.57 4.54
N GLY A 91 6.27 -14.01 4.43
CA GLY A 91 6.69 -14.96 3.39
C GLY A 91 6.27 -16.39 3.71
N VAL A 92 6.88 -16.97 4.76
CA VAL A 92 6.67 -18.37 5.13
C VAL A 92 5.23 -18.63 5.53
N PHE A 93 4.59 -17.71 6.25
CA PHE A 93 3.18 -17.82 6.61
C PHE A 93 2.30 -17.98 5.37
N SER A 94 2.52 -17.19 4.32
CA SER A 94 1.76 -17.26 3.07
C SER A 94 1.98 -18.59 2.35
N LEU A 95 3.22 -19.12 2.36
CA LEU A 95 3.50 -20.44 1.77
C LEU A 95 2.68 -21.56 2.42
N ILE A 96 2.47 -21.49 3.74
CA ILE A 96 1.75 -22.51 4.51
C ILE A 96 0.22 -22.32 4.42
N HIS A 97 -0.26 -21.07 4.47
CA HIS A 97 -1.68 -20.79 4.74
C HIS A 97 -2.46 -20.22 3.55
N SER A 98 -1.81 -19.90 2.44
CA SER A 98 -2.52 -19.43 1.24
C SER A 98 -3.57 -20.47 0.79
N PRO A 99 -4.81 -20.08 0.49
CA PRO A 99 -5.78 -21.01 -0.12
C PRO A 99 -5.46 -21.28 -1.59
N GLU A 100 -6.12 -22.28 -2.19
CA GLU A 100 -6.05 -22.54 -3.63
C GLU A 100 -6.68 -21.40 -4.46
N SER A 101 -7.63 -20.66 -3.87
CA SER A 101 -8.28 -19.52 -4.52
C SER A 101 -7.34 -18.32 -4.75
N ASP A 102 -6.15 -18.30 -4.15
CA ASP A 102 -5.11 -17.29 -4.42
C ASP A 102 -4.61 -17.36 -5.87
N ALA A 103 -4.66 -18.54 -6.50
CA ALA A 103 -4.29 -18.71 -7.90
C ALA A 103 -5.21 -17.90 -8.83
N PHE A 104 -6.51 -17.77 -8.49
CA PHE A 104 -7.44 -16.93 -9.25
C PHE A 104 -7.09 -15.45 -9.10
N LEU A 105 -6.93 -14.94 -7.87
CA LEU A 105 -6.61 -13.53 -7.66
C LEU A 105 -5.24 -13.16 -8.22
N THR A 106 -4.26 -14.06 -8.16
CA THR A 106 -2.96 -13.87 -8.80
C THR A 106 -3.11 -13.73 -10.32
N LYS A 107 -3.91 -14.59 -10.96
CA LYS A 107 -4.21 -14.45 -12.41
C LYS A 107 -4.98 -13.18 -12.73
N LEU A 108 -5.90 -12.77 -11.85
CA LEU A 108 -6.66 -11.54 -11.98
C LEU A 108 -5.74 -10.32 -11.97
N ILE A 109 -4.85 -10.22 -10.97
CA ILE A 109 -3.83 -9.17 -10.88
C ILE A 109 -2.91 -9.18 -12.10
N GLN A 110 -2.46 -10.36 -12.55
CA GLN A 110 -1.65 -10.45 -13.76
C GLN A 110 -2.40 -9.94 -15.01
N GLN A 111 -3.71 -10.22 -15.11
CA GLN A 111 -4.53 -9.68 -16.19
C GLN A 111 -4.70 -8.16 -16.06
N ILE A 112 -4.97 -7.64 -14.86
CA ILE A 112 -5.00 -6.18 -14.60
C ILE A 112 -3.69 -5.54 -15.03
N CYS A 113 -2.55 -6.07 -14.58
CA CYS A 113 -1.23 -5.56 -14.94
C CYS A 113 -1.00 -5.56 -16.45
N ARG A 114 -1.42 -6.62 -17.16
CA ARG A 114 -1.41 -6.63 -18.62
C ARG A 114 -2.28 -5.52 -19.17
N ASP A 115 -3.54 -5.43 -18.75
CA ASP A 115 -4.57 -4.49 -19.22
C ASP A 115 -4.16 -3.03 -19.04
N ILE A 116 -3.39 -2.70 -18.01
CA ILE A 116 -2.93 -1.33 -17.75
C ILE A 116 -1.51 -1.06 -18.27
N GLY A 117 -0.82 -2.07 -18.82
CA GLY A 117 0.58 -1.91 -19.25
C GLY A 117 1.55 -1.70 -18.08
N PHE A 118 1.35 -2.41 -16.98
CA PHE A 118 2.07 -2.22 -15.73
C PHE A 118 3.59 -2.43 -15.91
N PRO A 119 4.45 -1.50 -15.47
CA PRO A 119 5.85 -1.45 -15.87
C PRO A 119 6.79 -2.34 -15.04
N VAL A 120 6.28 -3.01 -14.01
CA VAL A 120 7.06 -3.88 -13.12
C VAL A 120 6.40 -5.24 -12.94
N LEU A 121 7.05 -6.13 -12.18
CA LEU A 121 6.56 -7.49 -11.96
C LEU A 121 5.21 -7.46 -11.24
N ALA A 122 4.19 -8.07 -11.84
CA ALA A 122 2.88 -8.24 -11.20
C ALA A 122 3.04 -9.04 -9.89
N PRO A 123 2.41 -8.60 -8.79
CA PRO A 123 2.56 -9.27 -7.51
C PRO A 123 1.78 -10.58 -7.45
N THR A 124 2.22 -11.46 -6.55
CA THR A 124 1.44 -12.64 -6.15
C THR A 124 0.43 -12.24 -5.08
N VAL A 125 -0.74 -12.89 -5.05
CA VAL A 125 -1.77 -12.60 -4.05
C VAL A 125 -1.81 -13.68 -2.97
N SER A 126 -2.02 -13.25 -1.72
CA SER A 126 -2.37 -14.15 -0.60
C SER A 126 -3.61 -13.63 0.14
N GLN A 127 -4.66 -14.44 0.24
CA GLN A 127 -5.89 -14.10 0.99
C GLN A 127 -5.75 -14.30 2.51
N THR A 128 -4.65 -13.81 3.08
CA THR A 128 -4.29 -13.99 4.49
C THR A 128 -4.30 -12.68 5.28
N SER A 129 -4.75 -11.57 4.67
CA SER A 129 -4.84 -10.31 5.40
C SER A 129 -5.87 -10.38 6.52
N ARG A 130 -5.53 -9.77 7.66
CA ARG A 130 -6.42 -9.72 8.83
C ARG A 130 -7.28 -8.46 8.90
N THR A 131 -6.97 -7.45 8.10
CA THR A 131 -7.56 -6.11 8.21
C THR A 131 -8.08 -5.62 6.86
N HIS A 132 -7.18 -5.33 5.93
CA HIS A 132 -7.45 -4.68 4.65
C HIS A 132 -6.46 -5.16 3.59
N TYR A 133 -6.62 -4.70 2.36
CA TYR A 133 -5.64 -4.90 1.30
C TYR A 133 -4.30 -4.28 1.73
N ARG A 134 -3.19 -4.94 1.41
CA ARG A 134 -1.85 -4.41 1.73
C ARG A 134 -0.78 -5.03 0.85
N PHE A 135 0.09 -4.20 0.30
CA PHE A 135 1.26 -4.66 -0.42
C PHE A 135 2.51 -4.83 0.48
N GLU A 136 3.11 -6.01 0.42
CA GLU A 136 4.40 -6.32 1.07
C GLU A 136 5.53 -6.31 0.04
N ARG A 137 6.24 -5.18 0.02
CA ARG A 137 7.31 -4.88 -0.94
C ARG A 137 8.41 -5.95 -0.93
N GLN A 138 8.77 -6.49 0.24
CA GLN A 138 9.89 -7.42 0.35
C GLN A 138 9.69 -8.72 -0.41
N PHE A 139 8.43 -9.12 -0.66
CA PHE A 139 8.09 -10.39 -1.30
C PHE A 139 7.38 -10.22 -2.65
N ASN A 140 7.15 -8.97 -3.07
CA ASN A 140 6.22 -8.65 -4.15
C ASN A 140 4.85 -9.35 -3.95
N LEU A 141 4.33 -9.25 -2.73
CA LEU A 141 3.17 -10.00 -2.25
C LEU A 141 2.04 -9.05 -1.86
N MET A 142 0.88 -9.24 -2.46
CA MET A 142 -0.33 -8.52 -2.10
C MET A 142 -1.17 -9.35 -1.14
N PHE A 143 -1.37 -8.84 0.07
CA PHE A 143 -2.28 -9.42 1.05
C PHE A 143 -3.69 -8.90 0.80
N VAL A 144 -4.64 -9.84 0.74
CA VAL A 144 -6.06 -9.56 0.52
C VAL A 144 -6.85 -10.19 1.66
N PRO A 145 -7.96 -9.59 2.13
CA PRO A 145 -8.84 -10.25 3.10
C PRO A 145 -9.38 -11.60 2.60
N PRO A 146 -9.73 -12.53 3.50
CA PRO A 146 -10.35 -13.78 3.12
C PRO A 146 -11.65 -13.56 2.32
N LEU A 147 -11.89 -14.45 1.36
CA LEU A 147 -13.10 -14.50 0.53
C LEU A 147 -13.26 -13.40 -0.52
N GLU A 148 -12.34 -12.43 -0.63
CA GLU A 148 -12.42 -11.38 -1.67
C GLU A 148 -12.41 -11.96 -3.10
N SER A 149 -11.87 -13.17 -3.30
CA SER A 149 -12.01 -13.92 -4.56
C SER A 149 -13.46 -14.22 -4.98
N ARG A 150 -14.46 -13.91 -4.15
CA ARG A 150 -15.88 -14.19 -4.37
C ARG A 150 -16.76 -12.95 -4.51
N PHE A 151 -16.21 -11.76 -4.29
CA PHE A 151 -16.95 -10.50 -4.30
C PHE A 151 -16.23 -9.50 -5.20
N LEU A 152 -16.97 -8.61 -5.85
CA LEU A 152 -16.44 -7.66 -6.84
C LEU A 152 -16.31 -6.25 -6.28
N LEU A 153 -17.15 -5.85 -5.32
CA LEU A 153 -17.24 -4.45 -4.89
C LEU A 153 -15.96 -3.93 -4.20
N HIS A 154 -15.16 -4.78 -3.54
CA HIS A 154 -13.89 -4.35 -2.92
C HIS A 154 -12.67 -4.56 -3.83
N LEU A 155 -12.77 -5.35 -4.90
CA LEU A 155 -11.63 -5.60 -5.79
C LEU A 155 -11.03 -4.35 -6.44
N PRO A 156 -11.72 -3.20 -6.58
CA PRO A 156 -11.07 -1.96 -6.96
C PRO A 156 -9.85 -1.58 -6.10
N ASP A 157 -9.81 -1.96 -4.81
CA ASP A 157 -8.65 -1.69 -3.95
C ASP A 157 -7.38 -2.41 -4.42
N LEU A 158 -7.49 -3.48 -5.21
CA LEU A 158 -6.33 -4.12 -5.87
C LEU A 158 -5.55 -3.12 -6.72
N TYR A 159 -6.23 -2.18 -7.37
CA TYR A 159 -5.56 -1.18 -8.19
C TYR A 159 -4.79 -0.17 -7.34
N HIS A 160 -5.31 0.22 -6.17
CA HIS A 160 -4.59 1.07 -5.23
C HIS A 160 -3.27 0.39 -4.82
N GLU A 161 -3.35 -0.87 -4.38
CA GLU A 161 -2.18 -1.62 -3.94
C GLU A 161 -1.14 -1.87 -5.04
N LEU A 162 -1.56 -1.92 -6.31
CA LEU A 162 -0.66 -2.06 -7.45
C LEU A 162 0.26 -0.84 -7.64
N CYS A 163 -0.03 0.32 -7.05
CA CYS A 163 0.86 1.46 -7.16
C CYS A 163 2.06 1.37 -6.20
N HIS A 164 1.92 0.76 -5.01
CA HIS A 164 3.02 0.62 -4.04
C HIS A 164 4.32 0.00 -4.60
N PRO A 165 4.28 -1.04 -5.45
CA PRO A 165 5.48 -1.56 -6.11
C PRO A 165 6.33 -0.50 -6.83
N LEU A 166 5.73 0.57 -7.36
CA LEU A 166 6.45 1.59 -8.12
C LEU A 166 7.42 2.41 -7.25
N PHE A 167 7.21 2.42 -5.93
CA PHE A 167 8.07 3.08 -4.93
C PHE A 167 9.18 2.18 -4.38
N SER A 168 9.17 0.89 -4.72
CA SER A 168 10.09 -0.11 -4.19
C SER A 168 11.55 0.18 -4.55
N LYS A 169 12.47 -0.06 -3.59
CA LYS A 169 13.91 0.18 -3.76
C LYS A 169 14.51 -0.71 -4.85
N GLU A 170 13.94 -1.89 -5.04
CA GLU A 170 14.28 -2.89 -6.06
C GLU A 170 14.21 -2.31 -7.48
N TYR A 171 13.29 -1.37 -7.72
CA TYR A 171 13.11 -0.74 -9.03
C TYR A 171 13.74 0.66 -9.13
N LYS A 172 14.48 1.10 -8.10
CA LYS A 172 15.08 2.45 -8.04
C LYS A 172 15.98 2.77 -9.25
N GLN A 173 16.63 1.75 -9.82
CA GLN A 173 17.53 1.90 -10.97
C GLN A 173 16.86 1.57 -12.31
N LEU A 174 15.57 1.21 -12.33
CA LEU A 174 14.87 0.84 -13.55
C LEU A 174 14.60 2.08 -14.42
N PRO A 175 15.16 2.21 -15.63
CA PRO A 175 15.04 3.44 -16.42
C PRO A 175 13.61 3.81 -16.80
N SER A 176 12.75 2.81 -17.06
CA SER A 176 11.33 3.04 -17.40
C SER A 176 10.54 3.73 -16.29
N LEU A 177 11.00 3.67 -15.03
CA LEU A 177 10.38 4.35 -13.89
C LEU A 177 11.08 5.67 -13.50
N GLN A 178 12.11 6.09 -14.23
CA GLN A 178 12.78 7.36 -13.95
C GLN A 178 11.83 8.57 -14.04
N PRO A 179 10.94 8.68 -15.04
CA PRO A 179 10.01 9.81 -15.11
C PRO A 179 9.11 9.89 -13.88
N PHE A 180 8.47 8.77 -13.51
CA PHE A 180 7.65 8.66 -12.31
C PHE A 180 8.40 9.11 -11.04
N ARG A 181 9.60 8.58 -10.82
CA ARG A 181 10.40 8.95 -9.63
C ARG A 181 10.78 10.42 -9.61
N THR A 182 11.08 10.99 -10.78
CA THR A 182 11.43 12.40 -10.90
C THR A 182 10.23 13.27 -10.52
N GLN A 183 9.06 12.97 -11.07
CA GLN A 183 7.82 13.68 -10.79
C GLN A 183 7.43 13.59 -9.30
N PHE A 184 7.45 12.39 -8.73
CA PHE A 184 7.18 12.17 -7.30
C PHE A 184 8.19 12.89 -6.41
N SER A 185 9.49 12.79 -6.70
CA SER A 185 10.54 13.44 -5.89
C SER A 185 10.42 14.97 -5.93
N ASN A 186 10.05 15.53 -7.08
CA ASN A 186 9.78 16.96 -7.21
C ASN A 186 8.59 17.36 -6.32
N MET A 187 7.50 16.59 -6.35
CA MET A 187 6.34 16.86 -5.50
C MET A 187 6.66 16.76 -3.99
N VAL A 188 7.45 15.75 -3.58
CA VAL A 188 7.96 15.66 -2.20
C VAL A 188 8.77 16.91 -1.84
N LEU A 189 9.65 17.36 -2.73
CA LEU A 189 10.49 18.54 -2.51
C LEU A 189 9.64 19.81 -2.39
N ASP A 190 8.71 20.02 -3.33
CA ASP A 190 7.84 21.19 -3.37
C ASP A 190 6.99 21.28 -2.09
N ARG A 191 6.41 20.15 -1.66
CA ARG A 191 5.62 20.12 -0.41
C ARG A 191 6.47 20.37 0.81
N THR A 192 7.66 19.75 0.87
CA THR A 192 8.63 19.95 1.95
C THR A 192 9.04 21.41 2.06
N GLN A 193 9.33 22.06 0.93
CA GLN A 193 9.70 23.48 0.88
C GLN A 193 8.55 24.37 1.34
N ALA A 194 7.33 24.13 0.87
CA ALA A 194 6.16 24.92 1.27
C ALA A 194 5.91 24.89 2.78
N LEU A 195 5.92 23.70 3.40
CA LEU A 195 5.73 23.56 4.85
C LEU A 195 6.92 24.16 5.64
N THR A 196 8.15 23.95 5.17
CA THR A 196 9.34 24.54 5.80
C THR A 196 9.29 26.08 5.77
N GLN A 197 8.81 26.67 4.67
CA GLN A 197 8.63 28.12 4.59
C GLN A 197 7.57 28.62 5.57
N GLN A 198 6.46 27.91 5.74
CA GLN A 198 5.45 28.25 6.76
C GLN A 198 6.05 28.20 8.17
N MET A 199 6.82 27.17 8.49
CA MET A 199 7.54 27.04 9.76
C MET A 199 8.51 28.21 10.00
N GLN A 200 9.29 28.59 8.98
CA GLN A 200 10.20 29.74 9.08
C GLN A 200 9.46 31.07 9.28
N MET A 201 8.29 31.24 8.66
CA MET A 201 7.46 32.43 8.88
C MET A 201 6.87 32.47 10.28
N LEU A 202 6.46 31.31 10.81
CA LEU A 202 5.95 31.17 12.17
C LEU A 202 7.04 31.51 13.20
N ASP A 203 8.24 30.95 13.02
CA ASP A 203 9.40 31.19 13.89
C ASP A 203 9.79 32.68 13.92
N ARG A 204 9.86 33.35 12.76
CA ARG A 204 10.13 34.80 12.66
C ARG A 204 9.08 35.67 13.33
N ARG A 205 7.85 35.18 13.48
CA ARG A 205 6.74 35.88 14.12
C ARG A 205 6.58 35.51 15.59
N GLU A 206 7.51 34.70 16.13
CA GLU A 206 7.43 34.15 17.50
C GLU A 206 6.08 33.46 17.74
N GLY A 207 5.64 32.68 16.75
CA GLY A 207 4.35 31.98 16.79
C GLY A 207 4.29 30.87 17.84
N PRO A 208 3.09 30.33 18.12
CA PRO A 208 2.90 29.31 19.15
C PRO A 208 3.68 28.02 18.87
N ALA A 209 4.28 27.43 19.91
CA ALA A 209 5.03 26.17 19.80
C ALA A 209 4.16 24.99 19.32
N GLU A 210 2.87 24.99 19.67
CA GLU A 210 1.91 23.98 19.22
C GLU A 210 1.70 24.01 17.69
N GLU A 211 1.65 25.21 17.10
CA GLU A 211 1.55 25.39 15.66
C GLU A 211 2.81 24.86 14.95
N MET A 212 3.98 25.12 15.54
CA MET A 212 5.26 24.60 15.04
C MET A 212 5.31 23.07 15.11
N LEU A 213 4.82 22.47 16.20
CA LEU A 213 4.70 21.02 16.34
C LEU A 213 3.76 20.46 15.27
N ARG A 214 2.59 21.08 15.06
CA ARG A 214 1.62 20.66 14.04
C ARG A 214 2.21 20.68 12.63
N LEU A 215 2.90 21.76 12.24
CA LEU A 215 3.56 21.84 10.93
C LEU A 215 4.65 20.78 10.75
N ASN A 216 5.44 20.50 11.80
CA ASN A 216 6.41 19.40 11.78
C ASN A 216 5.71 18.04 11.59
N THR A 217 4.61 17.80 12.29
CA THR A 217 3.82 16.57 12.18
C THR A 217 3.24 16.41 10.78
N TRP A 218 2.71 17.49 10.18
CA TRP A 218 2.24 17.48 8.80
C TRP A 218 3.36 17.21 7.82
N LEU A 219 4.53 17.85 7.99
CA LEU A 219 5.69 17.61 7.15
C LEU A 219 6.11 16.13 7.17
N ALA A 220 6.20 15.54 8.36
CA ALA A 220 6.57 14.14 8.55
C ALA A 220 5.52 13.16 7.97
N SER A 221 4.25 13.56 7.92
CA SER A 221 3.15 12.74 7.38
C SER A 221 3.04 12.86 5.85
N TRP A 222 3.22 14.06 5.30
CA TRP A 222 3.19 14.31 3.85
C TRP A 222 4.32 13.61 3.10
N ALA A 223 5.54 13.65 3.64
CA ALA A 223 6.76 13.23 2.94
C ALA A 223 7.41 12.00 3.60
N PRO A 224 7.32 10.79 3.00
CA PRO A 224 6.65 10.45 1.75
C PRO A 224 5.22 9.89 1.89
N ASP A 225 4.76 9.54 3.09
CA ASP A 225 3.66 8.58 3.29
C ASP A 225 2.33 9.02 2.66
N TRP A 226 1.79 10.20 3.00
CA TRP A 226 0.52 10.63 2.41
C TRP A 226 0.60 10.87 0.91
N LEU A 227 1.75 11.35 0.42
CA LEU A 227 1.91 11.55 -1.01
C LEU A 227 1.92 10.21 -1.76
N GLU A 228 2.55 9.18 -1.19
CA GLU A 228 2.50 7.84 -1.74
C GLU A 228 1.05 7.32 -1.80
N GLU A 229 0.29 7.44 -0.71
CA GLU A 229 -1.13 7.03 -0.66
C GLU A 229 -1.98 7.79 -1.69
N PHE A 230 -1.75 9.09 -1.86
CA PHE A 230 -2.43 9.89 -2.88
C PHE A 230 -2.11 9.43 -4.30
N TYR A 231 -0.85 9.05 -4.57
CA TYR A 231 -0.50 8.46 -5.87
C TYR A 231 -1.15 7.11 -6.05
N CYS A 232 -1.30 6.31 -4.99
CA CYS A 232 -1.99 5.02 -5.07
C CYS A 232 -3.49 5.19 -5.36
N ASP A 233 -4.16 6.15 -4.71
CA ASP A 233 -5.55 6.51 -5.00
C ASP A 233 -5.71 6.97 -6.46
N LEU A 234 -4.83 7.86 -6.91
CA LEU A 234 -4.86 8.40 -8.27
C LEU A 234 -4.49 7.36 -9.31
N PHE A 235 -3.57 6.45 -9.02
CA PHE A 235 -3.26 5.32 -9.89
C PHE A 235 -4.52 4.49 -10.12
N ALA A 236 -5.25 4.16 -9.05
CA ALA A 236 -6.48 3.40 -9.16
C ALA A 236 -7.55 4.16 -9.95
N VAL A 237 -7.78 5.45 -9.69
CA VAL A 237 -8.69 6.28 -10.49
C VAL A 237 -8.27 6.32 -11.96
N PHE A 238 -7.00 6.57 -12.26
CA PHE A 238 -6.51 6.73 -13.62
C PHE A 238 -6.47 5.43 -14.42
N THR A 239 -6.37 4.27 -13.78
CA THR A 239 -6.26 2.99 -14.49
C THR A 239 -7.55 2.16 -14.46
N LEU A 240 -8.41 2.34 -13.45
CA LEU A 240 -9.69 1.64 -13.32
C LEU A 240 -10.89 2.54 -13.61
N GLY A 241 -10.83 3.83 -13.23
CA GLY A 241 -11.95 4.76 -13.36
C GLY A 241 -12.91 4.75 -12.15
N PRO A 242 -14.20 5.04 -12.37
CA PRO A 242 -15.19 5.28 -11.29
C PRO A 242 -15.32 4.20 -10.23
N ALA A 243 -15.15 2.92 -10.59
CA ALA A 243 -15.29 1.80 -9.65
C ALA A 243 -14.44 1.96 -8.38
N TYR A 244 -13.25 2.58 -8.48
CA TYR A 244 -12.42 2.82 -7.31
C TYR A 244 -13.01 3.86 -6.35
N ALA A 245 -13.49 4.98 -6.88
CA ALA A 245 -14.10 6.03 -6.06
C ALA A 245 -15.38 5.53 -5.34
N TRP A 246 -16.18 4.69 -6.02
CA TRP A 246 -17.33 4.03 -5.39
C TRP A 246 -16.93 3.06 -4.27
N ALA A 247 -15.90 2.25 -4.51
CA ALA A 247 -15.36 1.35 -3.49
C ALA A 247 -14.85 2.12 -2.27
N ASN A 248 -14.16 3.25 -2.48
CA ASN A 248 -13.72 4.10 -1.39
C ASN A 248 -14.90 4.71 -0.61
N CYS A 249 -15.95 5.19 -1.28
CA CYS A 249 -17.17 5.65 -0.61
C CYS A 249 -17.80 4.55 0.25
N TYR A 250 -17.83 3.32 -0.26
CA TYR A 250 -18.37 2.17 0.45
C TYR A 250 -17.51 1.74 1.64
N LEU A 251 -16.18 1.80 1.50
CA LEU A 251 -15.24 1.56 2.61
C LEU A 251 -15.46 2.59 3.72
N CYS A 252 -15.58 3.86 3.37
CA CYS A 252 -15.78 4.95 4.33
C CYS A 252 -17.05 4.81 5.17
N LEU A 253 -18.10 4.12 4.69
CA LEU A 253 -19.28 3.80 5.50
C LEU A 253 -18.97 2.95 6.74
N LYS A 254 -17.89 2.16 6.70
CA LYS A 254 -17.48 1.28 7.80
C LYS A 254 -16.58 2.00 8.81
N LEU A 255 -15.97 3.12 8.40
CA LEU A 255 -15.00 3.84 9.21
C LEU A 255 -15.72 4.78 10.18
N ARG A 256 -15.25 4.82 11.43
CA ARG A 256 -15.80 5.68 12.49
C ARG A 256 -14.99 6.94 12.75
N GLU A 257 -13.85 7.06 12.08
CA GLU A 257 -12.89 8.12 12.26
C GLU A 257 -13.39 9.43 11.64
N ASN A 258 -12.98 10.56 12.20
CA ASN A 258 -13.29 11.85 11.61
C ASN A 258 -12.59 11.97 10.25
N PRO A 259 -13.32 12.09 9.13
CA PRO A 259 -12.74 12.10 7.79
C PRO A 259 -11.88 13.34 7.50
N PHE A 260 -11.97 14.37 8.34
CA PHE A 260 -11.19 15.61 8.26
C PHE A 260 -10.05 15.67 9.29
N ALA A 261 -9.79 14.62 10.06
CA ALA A 261 -8.83 14.66 11.16
C ALA A 261 -7.40 14.90 10.66
N THR A 262 -6.80 16.04 11.00
CA THR A 262 -5.36 16.28 10.80
C THR A 262 -4.57 15.99 12.08
N PRO A 263 -3.43 15.29 12.01
CA PRO A 263 -2.59 15.04 13.18
C PRO A 263 -1.96 16.34 13.70
N SER A 264 -1.84 16.49 15.01
CA SER A 264 -1.16 17.61 15.67
C SER A 264 0.18 17.21 16.27
N GLU A 265 0.25 16.04 16.91
CA GLU A 265 1.40 15.63 17.73
C GLU A 265 2.19 14.45 17.16
N VAL A 266 1.49 13.52 16.50
CA VAL A 266 2.08 12.25 16.06
C VAL A 266 1.82 12.07 14.58
N LYS A 267 2.88 11.70 13.85
CA LYS A 267 2.78 11.31 12.45
C LYS A 267 1.77 10.17 12.29
N VAL A 268 0.91 10.28 11.29
CA VAL A 268 0.01 9.20 10.86
C VAL A 268 0.36 8.77 9.44
N GLU A 269 0.24 7.48 9.17
CA GLU A 269 0.69 6.89 7.89
C GLU A 269 -0.28 7.15 6.74
N HIS A 270 -1.58 7.31 7.01
CA HIS A 270 -2.60 7.53 5.99
C HIS A 270 -3.18 8.95 6.04
N PRO A 271 -3.42 9.58 4.87
CA PRO A 271 -4.11 10.86 4.82
C PRO A 271 -5.59 10.69 5.18
N PRO A 272 -6.26 11.76 5.62
CA PRO A 272 -7.67 11.70 5.98
C PRO A 272 -8.55 11.39 4.76
N ASN A 273 -9.62 10.63 4.97
CA ASN A 273 -10.51 10.18 3.89
C ASN A 273 -11.11 11.33 3.06
N ALA A 274 -11.32 12.51 3.67
CA ALA A 274 -11.79 13.68 2.92
C ALA A 274 -10.77 14.14 1.88
N ALA A 275 -9.48 14.18 2.21
CA ALA A 275 -8.42 14.58 1.28
C ALA A 275 -8.25 13.54 0.16
N ARG A 276 -8.32 12.25 0.50
CA ARG A 276 -8.32 11.14 -0.45
C ARG A 276 -9.50 11.24 -1.43
N MET A 277 -10.71 11.51 -0.91
CA MET A 277 -11.90 11.69 -1.75
C MET A 277 -11.73 12.88 -2.70
N SER A 278 -11.23 14.02 -2.22
CA SER A 278 -11.01 15.21 -3.05
C SER A 278 -10.12 14.92 -4.26
N ILE A 279 -8.96 14.27 -4.07
CA ILE A 279 -8.07 13.95 -5.19
C ILE A 279 -8.68 12.92 -6.14
N MET A 280 -9.46 11.95 -5.64
CA MET A 280 -10.14 10.98 -6.49
C MET A 280 -11.16 11.65 -7.40
N LEU A 281 -11.96 12.58 -6.85
CA LEU A 281 -12.94 13.36 -7.61
C LEU A 281 -12.28 14.26 -8.65
N MET A 282 -11.18 14.95 -8.27
CA MET A 282 -10.36 15.73 -9.21
C MET A 282 -9.79 14.84 -10.33
N GLY A 283 -9.32 13.64 -9.99
CA GLY A 283 -8.82 12.64 -10.94
C GLY A 283 -9.89 12.15 -11.92
N LEU A 284 -11.10 11.85 -11.44
CA LEU A 284 -12.23 11.44 -12.29
C LEU A 284 -12.63 12.53 -13.27
N ARG A 285 -12.76 13.78 -12.82
CA ARG A 285 -13.04 14.93 -13.70
C ARG A 285 -11.96 15.11 -14.75
N ARG A 286 -10.69 14.94 -14.37
CA ARG A 286 -9.56 15.00 -15.31
C ARG A 286 -9.65 13.94 -16.43
N LEU A 287 -10.24 12.78 -16.15
CA LEU A 287 -10.47 11.72 -17.15
C LEU A 287 -11.77 11.92 -17.96
N GLY A 288 -12.60 12.91 -17.62
CA GLY A 288 -13.91 13.13 -18.23
C GLY A 288 -15.03 12.24 -17.68
N PHE A 289 -14.88 11.72 -16.46
CA PHE A 289 -15.94 11.00 -15.73
C PHE A 289 -16.75 11.95 -14.83
N ASP A 290 -17.20 13.08 -15.37
CA ASP A 290 -17.88 14.13 -14.59
C ASP A 290 -19.14 13.63 -13.87
N ASP A 291 -20.01 12.89 -14.57
CA ASP A 291 -21.25 12.35 -13.98
C ASP A 291 -20.96 11.41 -12.79
N ALA A 292 -19.93 10.57 -12.92
CA ALA A 292 -19.53 9.66 -11.85
C ALA A 292 -18.88 10.42 -10.68
N ALA A 293 -18.07 11.45 -10.97
CA ALA A 293 -17.49 12.31 -9.94
C ALA A 293 -18.59 13.04 -9.15
N ASP A 294 -19.61 13.57 -9.82
CA ASP A 294 -20.72 14.25 -9.16
C ASP A 294 -21.57 13.28 -8.34
N GLY A 295 -21.81 12.06 -8.84
CA GLY A 295 -22.45 11.00 -8.08
C GLY A 295 -21.69 10.62 -6.80
N CYS A 296 -20.38 10.37 -6.92
CA CYS A 296 -19.50 10.08 -5.77
C CYS A 296 -19.47 11.25 -4.78
N SER A 297 -19.39 12.49 -5.28
CA SER A 297 -19.39 13.69 -4.45
C SER A 297 -20.69 13.85 -3.66
N ALA A 298 -21.84 13.62 -4.29
CA ALA A 298 -23.13 13.66 -3.64
C ALA A 298 -23.28 12.57 -2.57
N LEU A 299 -22.85 11.33 -2.88
CA LEU A 299 -22.85 10.23 -1.91
C LEU A 299 -21.96 10.56 -0.71
N TRP A 300 -20.72 11.01 -0.95
CA TRP A 300 -19.78 11.41 0.08
C TRP A 300 -20.34 12.53 0.97
N ALA A 301 -20.90 13.59 0.39
CA ALA A 301 -21.49 14.69 1.13
C ALA A 301 -22.62 14.21 2.06
N ASN A 302 -23.49 13.31 1.57
CA ASN A 302 -24.56 12.71 2.38
C ASN A 302 -24.00 11.86 3.54
N GLN A 303 -22.92 11.09 3.29
CA GLN A 303 -22.25 10.30 4.34
C GLN A 303 -21.66 11.20 5.43
N VAL A 304 -20.88 12.21 5.05
CA VAL A 304 -20.30 13.19 5.98
C VAL A 304 -21.39 13.86 6.80
N GLN A 305 -22.46 14.33 6.15
CA GLN A 305 -23.59 14.94 6.84
C GLN A 305 -24.22 13.99 7.88
N THR A 306 -24.35 12.70 7.53
CA THR A 306 -24.91 11.69 8.43
C THR A 306 -24.03 11.45 9.66
N THR A 307 -22.70 11.54 9.51
CA THR A 307 -21.76 11.38 10.64
C THR A 307 -21.68 12.61 11.55
N GLY A 308 -22.12 13.79 11.08
CA GLY A 308 -22.04 15.04 11.83
C GLY A 308 -20.64 15.67 11.89
N TYR A 309 -19.67 15.12 11.19
CA TYR A 309 -18.35 15.74 11.04
C TYR A 309 -18.41 16.90 10.03
N SER A 310 -17.53 17.87 10.21
CA SER A 310 -17.34 18.99 9.29
C SER A 310 -15.86 19.30 9.16
N GLU A 311 -15.51 19.87 8.01
CA GLU A 311 -14.18 20.41 7.77
C GLU A 311 -13.84 21.52 8.79
N ASP A 312 -12.62 21.50 9.31
CA ASP A 312 -12.08 22.56 10.16
C ASP A 312 -10.97 23.35 9.44
N MET A 313 -10.54 24.46 10.06
CA MET A 313 -9.50 25.29 9.46
C MET A 313 -8.15 24.58 9.34
N ALA A 314 -7.86 23.62 10.23
CA ALA A 314 -6.59 22.89 10.19
C ALA A 314 -6.54 21.96 8.98
N PHE A 315 -7.66 21.32 8.63
CA PHE A 315 -7.81 20.53 7.42
C PHE A 315 -7.54 21.37 6.17
N GLY A 316 -8.23 22.51 6.00
CA GLY A 316 -8.06 23.36 4.82
C GLY A 316 -6.65 23.95 4.68
N GLN A 317 -5.93 24.17 5.79
CA GLN A 317 -4.51 24.56 5.79
C GLN A 317 -3.58 23.40 5.40
N CYS A 318 -3.89 22.20 5.88
CA CYS A 318 -3.08 21.00 5.63
C CYS A 318 -3.24 20.50 4.19
N PHE A 319 -4.45 20.58 3.64
CA PHE A 319 -4.83 20.11 2.31
C PHE A 319 -5.51 21.21 1.46
N PRO A 320 -4.81 22.32 1.14
CA PRO A 320 -5.39 23.33 0.25
C PRO A 320 -5.69 22.73 -1.12
N ASP A 321 -6.83 23.09 -1.73
CA ASP A 321 -7.25 22.57 -3.04
C ASP A 321 -6.17 22.69 -4.11
N THR A 322 -5.45 23.83 -4.14
CA THR A 322 -4.36 24.05 -5.10
C THR A 322 -3.25 23.01 -4.97
N VAL A 323 -2.94 22.57 -3.75
CA VAL A 323 -1.93 21.52 -3.51
C VAL A 323 -2.46 20.16 -3.97
N LEU A 324 -3.74 19.86 -3.72
CA LEU A 324 -4.35 18.62 -4.19
C LEU A 324 -4.44 18.57 -5.73
N GLU A 325 -4.76 19.68 -6.38
CA GLU A 325 -4.75 19.83 -7.84
C GLU A 325 -3.35 19.63 -8.44
N ASP A 326 -2.31 20.16 -7.77
CA ASP A 326 -0.92 19.94 -8.15
C ASP A 326 -0.56 18.45 -8.04
N VAL A 327 -1.01 17.75 -6.99
CA VAL A 327 -0.79 16.31 -6.81
C VAL A 327 -1.46 15.53 -7.94
N VAL A 328 -2.71 15.83 -8.26
CA VAL A 328 -3.45 15.20 -9.36
C VAL A 328 -2.73 15.42 -10.69
N SER A 329 -2.31 16.64 -10.97
CA SER A 329 -1.63 16.99 -12.22
C SER A 329 -0.26 16.32 -12.34
N ASN A 330 0.50 16.29 -11.25
CA ASN A 330 1.82 15.65 -11.21
C ASN A 330 1.70 14.13 -11.37
N ALA A 331 0.82 13.49 -10.61
CA ALA A 331 0.59 12.04 -10.69
C ALA A 331 0.11 11.62 -12.09
N PHE A 332 -0.85 12.36 -12.68
CA PHE A 332 -1.32 12.10 -14.03
C PHE A 332 -0.16 12.06 -15.04
N LYS A 333 0.71 13.08 -14.99
CA LYS A 333 1.90 13.14 -15.83
C LYS A 333 2.88 12.00 -15.54
N ALA A 334 3.11 11.71 -14.26
CA ALA A 334 4.01 10.63 -13.82
C ALA A 334 3.59 9.27 -14.39
N PHE A 335 2.29 8.98 -14.41
CA PHE A 335 1.75 7.73 -14.94
C PHE A 335 1.71 7.68 -16.47
N GLU A 336 1.41 8.81 -17.12
CA GLU A 336 1.50 8.95 -18.58
C GLU A 336 2.94 8.73 -19.08
N ASP A 337 3.93 9.35 -18.43
CA ASP A 337 5.34 9.28 -18.81
C ASP A 337 5.94 7.86 -18.68
N ILE A 338 5.35 6.99 -17.85
CA ILE A 338 5.75 5.58 -17.73
C ILE A 338 4.89 4.63 -18.59
N GLY A 339 3.98 5.17 -19.40
CA GLY A 339 3.23 4.43 -20.41
C GLY A 339 2.05 3.61 -19.89
N LEU A 340 1.51 3.96 -18.71
CA LEU A 340 0.31 3.30 -18.21
C LEU A 340 -0.89 3.60 -19.09
N ARG A 341 -1.71 2.57 -19.35
CA ARG A 341 -2.98 2.73 -20.05
C ARG A 341 -4.02 3.29 -19.08
N ARG A 342 -4.52 4.47 -19.41
CA ARG A 342 -5.55 5.15 -18.64
C ARG A 342 -6.94 4.58 -18.93
N SER A 343 -7.81 4.70 -17.94
CA SER A 343 -9.25 4.54 -18.10
C SER A 343 -9.83 5.69 -18.92
N GLU A 344 -10.77 5.38 -19.81
CA GLU A 344 -11.48 6.36 -20.62
C GLU A 344 -12.99 6.05 -20.63
N PRO A 345 -13.85 7.08 -20.57
CA PRO A 345 -15.30 6.90 -20.64
C PRO A 345 -15.74 6.06 -21.84
N GLY A 346 -16.54 5.03 -21.57
CA GLY A 346 -17.09 4.13 -22.60
C GLY A 346 -16.08 3.17 -23.23
N LYS A 347 -14.83 3.11 -22.75
CA LYS A 347 -13.78 2.23 -23.31
C LYS A 347 -13.22 1.21 -22.31
N HIS A 348 -13.87 1.02 -21.16
CA HIS A 348 -13.51 -0.05 -20.25
C HIS A 348 -13.59 -1.41 -20.95
N ALA A 349 -12.62 -2.28 -20.69
CA ALA A 349 -12.57 -3.65 -21.19
C ALA A 349 -12.05 -4.59 -20.11
N GLY A 350 -12.21 -5.90 -20.33
CA GLY A 350 -11.66 -6.93 -19.45
C GLY A 350 -12.07 -6.76 -17.99
N VAL A 351 -11.08 -6.82 -17.08
CA VAL A 351 -11.32 -6.73 -15.64
C VAL A 351 -11.92 -5.37 -15.26
N ALA A 352 -11.41 -4.28 -15.84
CA ALA A 352 -11.89 -2.94 -15.54
C ALA A 352 -13.36 -2.76 -15.91
N LEU A 353 -13.82 -3.35 -17.02
CA LEU A 353 -15.22 -3.34 -17.41
C LEU A 353 -16.09 -4.06 -16.38
N CYS A 354 -15.69 -5.27 -15.98
CA CYS A 354 -16.42 -6.07 -15.00
C CYS A 354 -16.59 -5.33 -13.67
N LEU A 355 -15.53 -4.69 -13.17
CA LEU A 355 -15.56 -3.96 -11.91
C LEU A 355 -16.41 -2.68 -11.98
N ASN A 356 -16.37 -1.93 -13.09
CA ASN A 356 -17.26 -0.77 -13.26
C ASN A 356 -18.73 -1.21 -13.39
N GLN A 357 -19.00 -2.28 -14.16
CA GLN A 357 -20.36 -2.84 -14.27
C GLN A 357 -20.91 -3.40 -12.95
N ALA A 358 -20.04 -3.88 -12.06
CA ALA A 358 -20.45 -4.32 -10.73
C ALA A 358 -21.08 -3.17 -9.93
N TRP A 359 -20.47 -1.99 -9.97
CA TRP A 359 -21.03 -0.80 -9.34
C TRP A 359 -22.32 -0.33 -10.00
N ASP A 360 -22.37 -0.30 -11.34
CA ASP A 360 -23.60 0.06 -12.06
C ASP A 360 -24.76 -0.89 -11.70
N SER A 361 -24.46 -2.19 -11.61
CA SER A 361 -25.45 -3.23 -11.25
C SER A 361 -25.90 -3.08 -9.79
N PHE A 362 -24.95 -2.85 -8.87
CA PHE A 362 -25.25 -2.62 -7.46
C PHE A 362 -26.14 -1.40 -7.25
N TRP A 363 -25.86 -0.28 -7.93
CA TRP A 363 -26.68 0.94 -7.81
C TRP A 363 -28.06 0.80 -8.44
N THR A 364 -28.19 -0.01 -9.49
CA THR A 364 -29.47 -0.25 -10.17
C THR A 364 -30.39 -1.17 -9.37
N ASP A 365 -29.85 -2.25 -8.81
CA ASP A 365 -30.60 -3.26 -8.06
C ASP A 365 -29.75 -3.85 -6.92
N PRO A 366 -29.69 -3.18 -5.75
CA PRO A 366 -28.93 -3.68 -4.61
C PRO A 366 -29.43 -5.03 -4.08
N GLU A 367 -30.73 -5.32 -4.19
CA GLU A 367 -31.33 -6.56 -3.68
C GLU A 367 -30.98 -7.75 -4.60
N GLY A 368 -31.03 -7.56 -5.91
CA GLY A 368 -30.66 -8.57 -6.90
C GLY A 368 -29.15 -8.69 -7.17
N PHE A 369 -28.33 -7.76 -6.69
CA PHE A 369 -26.89 -7.70 -6.97
C PHE A 369 -26.16 -9.01 -6.64
N GLY A 370 -26.48 -9.68 -5.52
CA GLY A 370 -25.79 -10.91 -5.13
C GLY A 370 -25.91 -12.05 -6.16
N GLU A 371 -27.05 -12.16 -6.84
CA GLU A 371 -27.22 -13.14 -7.92
C GLU A 371 -26.43 -12.76 -9.16
N TRP A 372 -26.40 -11.46 -9.49
CA TRP A 372 -25.62 -10.93 -10.59
C TRP A 372 -24.11 -11.15 -10.35
N GLU A 373 -23.63 -10.79 -9.16
CA GLU A 373 -22.22 -10.88 -8.76
C GLU A 373 -21.72 -12.32 -8.84
N THR A 374 -22.51 -13.27 -8.35
CA THR A 374 -22.16 -14.71 -8.44
C THR A 374 -21.94 -15.16 -9.88
N LYS A 375 -22.78 -14.70 -10.82
CA LYS A 375 -22.65 -15.01 -12.25
C LYS A 375 -21.42 -14.32 -12.85
N ALA A 376 -21.19 -13.05 -12.51
CA ALA A 376 -20.06 -12.26 -12.99
C ALA A 376 -18.71 -12.83 -12.51
N VAL A 377 -18.59 -13.18 -11.22
CA VAL A 377 -17.40 -13.82 -10.65
C VAL A 377 -17.13 -15.16 -11.33
N THR A 378 -18.17 -15.99 -11.52
CA THR A 378 -18.03 -17.28 -12.20
C THR A 378 -17.56 -17.12 -13.64
N HIS A 379 -18.07 -16.10 -14.34
CA HIS A 379 -17.64 -15.79 -15.70
C HIS A 379 -16.17 -15.37 -15.74
N LEU A 380 -15.78 -14.42 -14.88
CA LEU A 380 -14.40 -13.93 -14.78
C LEU A 380 -13.40 -15.04 -14.44
N GLN A 381 -13.76 -15.94 -13.53
CA GLN A 381 -12.95 -17.13 -13.20
C GLN A 381 -12.73 -18.04 -14.42
N LYS A 382 -13.77 -18.25 -15.25
CA LYS A 382 -13.68 -19.06 -16.46
C LYS A 382 -12.80 -18.41 -17.52
N GLU A 383 -12.95 -17.10 -17.74
CA GLU A 383 -12.13 -16.36 -18.71
C GLU A 383 -10.65 -16.43 -18.35
N LEU A 384 -10.30 -16.20 -17.08
CA LEU A 384 -8.92 -16.25 -16.61
C LEU A 384 -8.35 -17.68 -16.53
N ALA A 385 -9.20 -18.69 -16.41
CA ALA A 385 -8.78 -20.08 -16.54
C ALA A 385 -8.47 -20.45 -17.99
N GLY A 386 -9.26 -19.96 -18.95
CA GLY A 386 -9.11 -20.22 -20.38
C GLY A 386 -7.98 -19.45 -21.05
N ALA A 387 -7.58 -18.29 -20.53
CA ALA A 387 -6.47 -17.49 -21.06
C ALA A 387 -5.07 -18.12 -20.84
N ALA A 388 -4.98 -19.27 -20.15
CA ALA A 388 -3.73 -19.98 -19.85
C ALA A 388 -3.41 -21.13 -20.82
N SER A 389 -4.20 -21.30 -21.90
CA SER A 389 -3.93 -22.18 -23.04
C SER A 389 -3.57 -21.37 -24.27
#